data_AF-E9F6X2-F1
#
_entry.id   AF-E9F6X2-F1
#
_cell.length_a   1.000
_cell.length_b   1.000
_cell.length_c   1.000
_cell.angle_alpha   90.00
_cell.angle_beta   90.00
_cell.angle_gamma   90.00
#
_symmetry.space_group_name_H-M   'P 1'
#
loop_
_entity.id
_entity.type
_entity.pdbx_description
1 polymer ?
#
loop_
_entity_poly.entity_id
_entity_poly.type
_entity_poly.pdbx_seq_one_letter_code
_entity_poly.pdbx_strand_id
1 'polypeptide(L)'
;MQPNDLLHIRSSAAGLPGPYLQENMAPYEILDKIGEAKPRTILLIQGHTERGDGFKGAMRFPYRKFAIALQRQGSNLVVMCNMHQQPGNAIPRIIAGPVPGNYCYHLVQQPPATMTDLAYRVYCDVFALFSDIVLISVADFGGLERVLSFVCSWVLRRQLQKPKLRTHFVVATDKYCLKDIQFELLATMMADQWTQSVASVKRTISDYTELSVINGSSASPGLVVKLFGLRNHRQAEGLHFTGSDTKILLRAAIAHYTAKPMETFNLVAASRPSWPVPEELGHHIGEFLAACPPEPVDHYPIIASALVMNAFHPGLHSFPPNLTFESLYVKNLAAFEQQAGCKGLTDRVRSAFVDIAKYTIGPAVEPRVQHLARLQGWRPISSVKLRATCSISTKSYYVCAEPAYGWTPQIGAGLPSTTAVQHGGEATTAWSKFFAGRLRVRLSREL
;
A
#
# COMPACT_ATOMS: atom_id res chain seq x y z
N MET A 1 26.31 -4.17 -12.01
CA MET A 1 24.94 -3.62 -12.09
C MET A 1 25.06 -2.10 -12.06
N GLN A 2 24.31 -1.35 -12.88
CA GLN A 2 24.43 0.11 -12.84
C GLN A 2 23.75 0.67 -11.58
N PRO A 3 24.17 1.83 -11.04
CA PRO A 3 23.65 2.36 -9.77
C PRO A 3 22.13 2.57 -9.74
N ASN A 4 21.53 2.81 -10.91
CA ASN A 4 20.11 3.12 -11.06
C ASN A 4 19.25 1.89 -11.42
N ASP A 5 19.85 0.73 -11.67
CA ASP A 5 19.10 -0.50 -11.90
C ASP A 5 18.52 -0.96 -10.57
N LEU A 6 17.21 -1.13 -10.52
CA LEU A 6 16.44 -1.56 -9.35
C LEU A 6 16.25 -3.07 -9.30
N LEU A 7 15.69 -3.67 -10.36
CA LEU A 7 15.38 -5.11 -10.38
C LEU A 7 16.03 -5.81 -11.56
N HIS A 8 16.54 -7.01 -11.30
CA HIS A 8 17.03 -7.97 -12.28
C HIS A 8 16.46 -9.36 -11.99
N ILE A 9 16.21 -10.14 -13.04
CA ILE A 9 15.94 -11.58 -12.89
C ILE A 9 17.28 -12.30 -12.72
N ARG A 10 17.33 -13.24 -11.79
CA ARG A 10 18.47 -14.15 -11.58
C ARG A 10 18.00 -15.59 -11.53
N SER A 11 18.85 -16.47 -12.06
CA SER A 11 18.69 -17.92 -11.92
C SER A 11 19.41 -18.40 -10.67
N SER A 12 18.93 -19.51 -10.11
CA SER A 12 19.58 -20.19 -9.00
C SER A 12 20.88 -20.87 -9.45
N ALA A 13 21.73 -21.24 -8.49
CA ALA A 13 22.75 -22.24 -8.77
C ALA A 13 22.07 -23.58 -9.10
N ALA A 14 22.76 -24.45 -9.83
CA ALA A 14 22.21 -25.75 -10.20
C ALA A 14 21.73 -26.53 -8.96
N GLY A 15 20.47 -26.99 -8.98
CA GLY A 15 19.85 -27.74 -7.88
C GLY A 15 19.16 -26.91 -6.79
N LEU A 16 19.19 -25.56 -6.85
CA LEU A 16 18.49 -24.69 -5.91
C LEU A 16 17.18 -24.13 -6.49
N PRO A 17 16.17 -23.82 -5.66
CA PRO A 17 14.91 -23.23 -6.12
C PRO A 17 15.15 -21.88 -6.78
N GLY A 18 14.36 -21.53 -7.80
CA GLY A 18 14.45 -20.28 -8.55
C GLY A 18 13.24 -20.12 -9.46
N PRO A 19 13.09 -18.97 -10.13
CA PRO A 19 13.99 -17.83 -10.25
C PRO A 19 13.93 -16.86 -9.06
N TYR A 20 14.86 -15.89 -9.04
CA TYR A 20 14.92 -14.82 -8.06
C TYR A 20 14.75 -13.44 -8.71
N LEU A 21 14.17 -12.49 -7.96
CA LEU A 21 14.34 -11.06 -8.22
C LEU A 21 15.49 -10.53 -7.37
N GLN A 22 16.54 -10.03 -8.01
CA GLN A 22 17.61 -9.29 -7.36
C GLN A 22 17.22 -7.81 -7.30
N GLU A 23 17.00 -7.30 -6.09
CA GLU A 23 16.67 -5.92 -5.79
C GLU A 23 17.92 -5.17 -5.32
N ASN A 24 18.25 -4.07 -5.98
CA ASN A 24 19.35 -3.19 -5.58
C ASN A 24 18.81 -2.03 -4.76
N MET A 25 19.45 -1.77 -3.61
CA MET A 25 19.02 -0.69 -2.73
C MET A 25 19.45 0.71 -3.20
N ALA A 26 20.48 0.81 -4.04
CA ALA A 26 21.05 2.11 -4.45
C ALA A 26 20.04 3.04 -5.18
N PRO A 27 19.19 2.58 -6.10
CA PRO A 27 18.25 3.44 -6.81
C PRO A 27 17.20 4.11 -5.90
N TYR A 28 16.97 3.59 -4.69
CA TYR A 28 16.05 4.21 -3.73
C TYR A 28 16.53 5.58 -3.24
N GLU A 29 17.81 5.92 -3.39
CA GLU A 29 18.32 7.27 -3.11
C GLU A 29 17.61 8.34 -3.95
N ILE A 30 17.11 7.97 -5.13
CA ILE A 30 16.28 8.86 -5.96
C ILE A 30 15.00 9.26 -5.23
N LEU A 31 14.37 8.29 -4.55
CA LEU A 31 13.15 8.53 -3.78
C LEU A 31 13.44 9.30 -2.49
N ASP A 32 14.58 9.05 -1.84
CA ASP A 32 15.03 9.85 -0.70
C ASP A 32 15.24 11.32 -1.08
N LYS A 33 15.81 11.59 -2.27
CA LYS A 33 15.99 12.94 -2.82
C LYS A 33 14.68 13.60 -3.26
N ILE A 34 13.62 12.83 -3.48
CA ILE A 34 12.28 13.35 -3.73
C ILE A 34 11.62 13.72 -2.39
N GLY A 35 11.83 12.90 -1.36
CA GLY A 35 11.33 13.14 0.00
C GLY A 35 9.81 13.27 0.04
N GLU A 36 9.32 14.34 0.66
CA GLU A 36 7.89 14.62 0.82
C GLU A 36 7.22 15.16 -0.46
N ALA A 37 7.98 15.44 -1.50
CA ALA A 37 7.39 15.75 -2.79
C ALA A 37 6.65 14.52 -3.35
N LYS A 38 5.56 14.76 -4.06
CA LYS A 38 4.75 13.70 -4.67
C LYS A 38 5.03 13.62 -6.17
N PRO A 39 5.97 12.76 -6.60
CA PRO A 39 6.36 12.69 -7.99
C PRO A 39 5.21 12.13 -8.83
N ARG A 40 5.25 12.39 -10.13
CA ARG A 40 4.49 11.60 -11.10
C ARG A 40 5.33 10.42 -11.52
N THR A 41 4.74 9.24 -11.56
CA THR A 41 5.43 8.02 -11.98
C THR A 41 5.03 7.64 -13.39
N ILE A 42 6.01 7.59 -14.28
CA ILE A 42 5.86 7.12 -15.66
C ILE A 42 6.53 5.75 -15.76
N LEU A 43 5.74 4.72 -16.06
CA LEU A 43 6.25 3.41 -16.41
C LEU A 43 6.57 3.38 -17.90
N LEU A 44 7.84 3.29 -18.23
CA LEU A 44 8.32 3.29 -19.61
C LEU A 44 8.78 1.89 -19.99
N ILE A 45 8.02 1.24 -20.87
CA ILE A 45 8.32 -0.11 -21.36
C ILE A 45 8.95 0.01 -22.74
N GLN A 46 10.27 -0.24 -22.82
CA GLN A 46 11.05 -0.12 -24.06
C GLN A 46 11.46 -1.49 -24.59
N GLY A 47 12.05 -1.47 -25.78
CA GLY A 47 12.29 -2.60 -26.67
C GLY A 47 13.75 -2.86 -26.97
N HIS A 48 13.98 -3.78 -27.90
CA HIS A 48 15.29 -4.31 -28.27
C HIS A 48 16.26 -3.30 -28.90
N THR A 49 15.83 -2.07 -29.20
CA THR A 49 16.71 -1.10 -29.85
C THR A 49 17.61 -0.42 -28.81
N GLU A 50 18.91 -0.75 -28.82
CA GLU A 50 19.94 -0.09 -27.99
C GLU A 50 20.01 1.43 -28.23
N ARG A 51 19.43 1.91 -29.34
CA ARG A 51 19.36 3.34 -29.69
C ARG A 51 18.24 4.11 -29.00
N GLY A 52 17.27 3.45 -28.36
CA GLY A 52 16.14 4.15 -27.72
C GLY A 52 15.33 5.01 -28.71
N ASP A 53 15.37 4.67 -30.00
CA ASP A 53 14.85 5.48 -31.11
C ASP A 53 13.31 5.52 -31.16
N GLY A 54 12.60 4.72 -30.35
CA GLY A 54 11.14 4.66 -30.31
C GLY A 54 10.46 5.91 -29.75
N PHE A 55 11.20 6.75 -29.02
CA PHE A 55 10.76 8.07 -28.58
C PHE A 55 11.76 9.12 -29.06
N LYS A 56 11.68 9.51 -30.34
CA LYS A 56 12.52 10.60 -30.85
C LYS A 56 12.05 11.93 -30.23
N GLY A 57 12.97 12.66 -29.57
CA GLY A 57 12.70 13.99 -29.00
C GLY A 57 13.20 14.21 -27.57
N ALA A 58 12.47 15.02 -26.79
CA ALA A 58 12.85 15.57 -25.49
C ALA A 58 12.97 14.55 -24.33
N MET A 59 12.63 13.29 -24.56
CA MET A 59 12.70 12.22 -23.56
C MET A 59 13.68 11.12 -24.00
N ARG A 60 14.98 11.38 -23.88
CA ARG A 60 16.03 10.36 -24.06
C ARG A 60 16.31 9.69 -22.72
N PHE A 61 16.05 8.40 -22.64
CA PHE A 61 16.40 7.59 -21.48
C PHE A 61 17.52 6.60 -21.84
N PRO A 62 18.52 6.41 -20.96
CA PRO A 62 19.62 5.50 -21.22
C PRO A 62 19.11 4.05 -21.25
N TYR A 63 19.36 3.32 -22.33
CA TYR A 63 18.96 1.91 -22.42
C TYR A 63 19.52 1.10 -21.24
N ARG A 64 18.65 0.32 -20.60
CA ARG A 64 18.99 -0.57 -19.48
C ARG A 64 18.81 -2.01 -19.93
N LYS A 65 19.90 -2.77 -19.97
CA LYS A 65 19.87 -4.16 -20.43
C LYS A 65 19.20 -5.04 -19.37
N PHE A 66 18.02 -5.56 -19.72
CA PHE A 66 17.29 -6.59 -18.96
C PHE A 66 16.96 -6.24 -17.50
N ALA A 67 16.76 -4.96 -17.22
CA ALA A 67 16.52 -4.46 -15.87
C ALA A 67 15.24 -3.64 -15.77
N ILE A 68 14.77 -3.46 -14.55
CA ILE A 68 13.94 -2.32 -14.18
C ILE A 68 14.83 -1.28 -13.53
N ALA A 69 14.74 -0.02 -13.93
CA ALA A 69 15.56 1.06 -13.38
C ALA A 69 14.71 2.26 -12.96
N LEU A 70 15.21 3.01 -11.97
CA LEU A 70 14.60 4.27 -11.54
C LEU A 70 15.43 5.46 -12.07
N GLN A 71 14.73 6.47 -12.58
CA GLN A 71 15.35 7.72 -13.00
C GLN A 71 14.47 8.90 -12.63
N ARG A 72 15.07 10.00 -12.20
CA ARG A 72 14.38 11.27 -12.00
C ARG A 72 14.53 12.15 -13.23
N GLN A 73 13.43 12.71 -13.72
CA GLN A 73 13.41 13.71 -14.78
C GLN A 73 12.52 14.88 -14.36
N GLY A 74 13.15 15.95 -13.87
CA GLY A 74 12.43 17.07 -13.25
C GLY A 74 11.65 16.61 -12.01
N SER A 75 10.33 16.80 -12.03
CA SER A 75 9.39 16.35 -10.99
C SER A 75 8.85 14.93 -11.22
N ASN A 76 9.24 14.27 -12.30
CA ASN A 76 8.78 12.92 -12.63
C ASN A 76 9.77 11.87 -12.15
N LEU A 77 9.23 10.77 -11.65
CA LEU A 77 9.88 9.48 -11.50
C LEU A 77 9.60 8.65 -12.76
N VAL A 78 10.64 8.21 -13.44
CA VAL A 78 10.55 7.33 -14.60
C VAL A 78 11.04 5.95 -14.21
N VAL A 79 10.19 4.96 -14.38
CA VAL A 79 10.48 3.55 -14.16
C VAL A 79 10.70 2.91 -15.52
N MET A 80 11.95 2.60 -15.84
CA MET A 80 12.32 2.02 -17.12
C MET A 80 12.25 0.50 -17.04
N CYS A 81 11.50 -0.14 -17.94
CA CYS A 81 11.09 -1.54 -17.83
C CYS A 81 11.54 -2.39 -19.02
N ASN A 82 12.77 -2.91 -18.98
CA ASN A 82 13.35 -3.73 -20.06
C ASN A 82 13.59 -5.19 -19.67
N MET A 83 13.19 -5.58 -18.46
CA MET A 83 13.40 -6.91 -17.89
C MET A 83 12.77 -8.05 -18.73
N HIS A 84 11.64 -7.79 -19.40
CA HIS A 84 10.95 -8.75 -20.27
C HIS A 84 11.73 -9.22 -21.49
N GLN A 85 12.79 -8.49 -21.87
CA GLN A 85 13.67 -8.83 -23.00
C GLN A 85 14.75 -9.85 -22.65
N GLN A 86 14.89 -10.21 -21.37
CA GLN A 86 15.89 -11.16 -20.90
C GLN A 86 15.67 -12.53 -21.56
N PRO A 87 16.61 -13.02 -22.39
CA PRO A 87 16.49 -14.36 -22.97
C PRO A 87 16.54 -15.41 -21.87
N GLY A 88 15.61 -16.37 -21.90
CA GLY A 88 15.47 -17.39 -20.85
C GLY A 88 16.71 -18.28 -20.69
N ASN A 89 17.46 -18.51 -21.77
CA ASN A 89 18.71 -19.27 -21.78
C ASN A 89 19.93 -18.47 -21.29
N ALA A 90 19.81 -17.16 -21.09
CA ALA A 90 20.92 -16.26 -20.78
C ALA A 90 20.76 -15.55 -19.42
N ILE A 91 19.95 -16.12 -18.51
CA ILE A 91 19.69 -15.52 -17.19
C ILE A 91 20.93 -15.68 -16.29
N PRO A 92 21.53 -14.58 -15.81
CA PRO A 92 22.69 -14.66 -14.93
C PRO A 92 22.35 -15.38 -13.62
N ARG A 93 23.25 -16.27 -13.20
CA ARG A 93 23.15 -16.97 -11.91
C ARG A 93 23.47 -16.02 -10.75
N ILE A 94 22.88 -16.26 -9.59
CA ILE A 94 23.34 -15.65 -8.34
C ILE A 94 24.78 -16.13 -8.08
N ILE A 95 25.70 -15.19 -7.89
CA ILE A 95 27.08 -15.48 -7.54
C ILE A 95 27.15 -15.51 -6.01
N ALA A 96 27.58 -16.64 -5.44
CA ALA A 96 27.82 -16.77 -4.01
C ALA A 96 29.11 -16.03 -3.63
N GLY A 97 29.07 -15.30 -2.50
CA GLY A 97 30.21 -14.55 -1.96
C GLY A 97 29.86 -13.11 -1.58
N PRO A 98 30.77 -12.38 -0.93
CA PRO A 98 30.58 -10.96 -0.63
C PRO A 98 30.61 -10.16 -1.93
N VAL A 99 29.44 -9.92 -2.52
CA VAL A 99 29.30 -9.02 -3.66
C VAL A 99 29.20 -7.59 -3.12
N PRO A 100 30.05 -6.65 -3.56
CA PRO A 100 29.89 -5.25 -3.21
C PRO A 100 28.54 -4.74 -3.72
N GLY A 101 27.68 -4.29 -2.82
CA GLY A 101 26.37 -3.75 -3.14
C GLY A 101 25.31 -4.20 -2.15
N ASN A 102 24.45 -3.27 -1.74
CA ASN A 102 23.31 -3.56 -0.88
C ASN A 102 22.21 -4.19 -1.75
N TYR A 103 22.26 -5.51 -1.92
CA TYR A 103 21.26 -6.27 -2.67
C TYR A 103 20.35 -7.08 -1.75
N CYS A 104 19.06 -7.16 -2.08
CA CYS A 104 18.11 -8.13 -1.54
C CYS A 104 17.77 -9.15 -2.62
N TYR A 105 17.74 -10.43 -2.28
CA TYR A 105 17.34 -11.50 -3.20
C TYR A 105 15.99 -12.06 -2.76
N HIS A 106 15.03 -12.05 -3.68
CA HIS A 106 13.68 -12.53 -3.43
C HIS A 106 13.40 -13.78 -4.24
N LEU A 107 13.19 -14.92 -3.58
CA LEU A 107 12.77 -16.15 -4.26
C LEU A 107 11.33 -15.96 -4.74
N VAL A 108 11.10 -16.12 -6.04
CA VAL A 108 9.75 -16.09 -6.60
C VAL A 108 9.07 -17.42 -6.32
N GLN A 109 8.13 -17.42 -5.38
CA GLN A 109 7.25 -18.55 -5.15
C GLN A 109 6.37 -18.73 -6.40
N GLN A 110 6.16 -19.97 -6.85
CA GLN A 110 5.28 -20.29 -7.99
C GLN A 110 5.54 -19.42 -9.25
N PRO A 111 6.76 -19.47 -9.81
CA PRO A 111 7.09 -18.65 -10.96
C PRO A 111 6.23 -19.00 -12.18
N PRO A 112 5.95 -18.02 -13.06
CA PRO A 112 5.30 -18.32 -14.33
C PRO A 112 6.19 -19.17 -15.25
N ALA A 113 5.58 -19.73 -16.30
CA ALA A 113 6.27 -20.60 -17.25
C ALA A 113 7.45 -19.92 -17.97
N THR A 114 7.36 -18.60 -18.22
CA THR A 114 8.41 -17.84 -18.91
C THR A 114 8.89 -16.64 -18.11
N MET A 115 10.13 -16.20 -18.36
CA MET A 115 10.69 -15.01 -17.71
C MET A 115 10.09 -13.70 -18.23
N THR A 116 9.63 -13.71 -19.48
CA THR A 116 8.86 -12.60 -20.06
C THR A 116 7.56 -12.42 -19.27
N ASP A 117 6.84 -13.52 -18.98
CA ASP A 117 5.65 -13.47 -18.12
C ASP A 117 5.99 -13.00 -16.71
N LEU A 118 7.11 -13.45 -16.13
CA LEU A 118 7.56 -12.96 -14.82
C LEU A 118 7.74 -11.43 -14.85
N ALA A 119 8.40 -10.90 -15.88
CA ALA A 119 8.58 -9.46 -16.00
C ALA A 119 7.25 -8.71 -16.17
N TYR A 120 6.34 -9.20 -17.02
CA TYR A 120 5.02 -8.59 -17.18
C TYR A 120 4.20 -8.61 -15.89
N ARG A 121 4.24 -9.73 -15.14
CA ARG A 121 3.59 -9.80 -13.83
C ARG A 121 4.17 -8.79 -12.85
N VAL A 122 5.50 -8.64 -12.80
CA VAL A 122 6.12 -7.59 -11.97
C VAL A 122 5.63 -6.20 -12.38
N TYR A 123 5.52 -5.91 -13.69
CA TYR A 123 5.02 -4.61 -14.15
C TYR A 123 3.56 -4.38 -13.72
N CYS A 124 2.70 -5.38 -13.86
CA CYS A 124 1.27 -5.31 -13.54
C CYS A 124 0.96 -5.33 -12.04
N ASP A 125 1.65 -6.18 -11.27
CA ASP A 125 1.30 -6.48 -9.89
C ASP A 125 2.07 -5.60 -8.89
N VAL A 126 3.26 -5.14 -9.27
CA VAL A 126 4.09 -4.27 -8.44
C VAL A 126 4.00 -2.82 -8.92
N PHE A 127 4.41 -2.54 -10.16
CA PHE A 127 4.59 -1.16 -10.60
C PHE A 127 3.30 -0.44 -10.98
N ALA A 128 2.25 -1.15 -11.39
CA ALA A 128 0.95 -0.55 -11.69
C ALA A 128 0.38 0.25 -10.52
N LEU A 129 0.63 -0.20 -9.28
CA LEU A 129 0.17 0.47 -8.07
C LEU A 129 0.76 1.86 -7.90
N PHE A 130 1.93 2.11 -8.48
CA PHE A 130 2.66 3.37 -8.36
C PHE A 130 2.62 4.22 -9.64
N SER A 131 2.20 3.64 -10.76
CA SER A 131 2.27 4.27 -12.07
C SER A 131 1.03 5.14 -12.34
N ASP A 132 1.25 6.35 -12.85
CA ASP A 132 0.20 7.21 -13.38
C ASP A 132 -0.03 6.91 -14.87
N ILE A 133 1.08 6.67 -15.59
CA ILE A 133 1.10 6.50 -17.05
C ILE A 133 1.96 5.29 -17.39
N VAL A 134 1.51 4.49 -18.35
CA VAL A 134 2.30 3.43 -18.96
C VAL A 134 2.57 3.79 -20.41
N LEU A 135 3.84 3.98 -20.75
CA LEU A 135 4.32 4.40 -22.05
C LEU A 135 4.95 3.19 -22.76
N ILE A 136 4.41 2.81 -23.91
CA ILE A 136 4.81 1.62 -24.67
C ILE A 136 5.06 1.99 -26.13
N SER A 137 6.21 1.61 -26.67
CA SER A 137 6.51 1.76 -28.10
C SER A 137 6.20 0.44 -28.82
N VAL A 138 5.37 0.48 -29.86
CA VAL A 138 4.94 -0.72 -30.61
C VAL A 138 6.12 -1.37 -31.32
N ALA A 139 7.00 -0.57 -31.93
CA ALA A 139 8.18 -1.07 -32.62
C ALA A 139 9.13 -1.79 -31.66
N ASP A 140 9.26 -1.24 -30.46
CA ASP A 140 10.16 -1.71 -29.42
C ASP A 140 9.62 -2.95 -28.70
N PHE A 141 8.31 -3.00 -28.43
CA PHE A 141 7.68 -4.10 -27.71
C PHE A 141 7.52 -5.38 -28.56
N GLY A 142 7.90 -5.31 -29.85
CA GLY A 142 7.86 -6.44 -30.78
C GLY A 142 6.55 -6.56 -31.56
N GLY A 143 5.83 -5.44 -31.76
CA GLY A 143 4.62 -5.37 -32.58
C GLY A 143 3.33 -5.15 -31.77
N LEU A 144 2.26 -4.81 -32.49
CA LEU A 144 0.98 -4.43 -31.88
C LEU A 144 0.36 -5.60 -31.11
N GLU A 145 0.40 -6.81 -31.66
CA GLU A 145 -0.15 -8.02 -31.03
C GLU A 145 0.36 -8.22 -29.59
N ARG A 146 1.69 -8.08 -29.39
CA ARG A 146 2.29 -8.18 -28.06
C ARG A 146 1.80 -7.08 -27.13
N VAL A 147 1.72 -5.84 -27.61
CA VAL A 147 1.20 -4.70 -26.82
C VAL A 147 -0.23 -4.98 -26.37
N LEU A 148 -1.09 -5.47 -27.28
CA LEU A 148 -2.48 -5.80 -26.95
C LEU A 148 -2.56 -6.93 -25.94
N SER A 149 -1.84 -8.03 -26.14
CA SER A 149 -1.78 -9.14 -25.18
C SER A 149 -1.33 -8.69 -23.78
N PHE A 150 -0.33 -7.80 -23.71
CA PHE A 150 0.11 -7.21 -22.45
C PHE A 150 -0.97 -6.33 -21.81
N VAL A 151 -1.64 -5.46 -22.58
CA VAL A 151 -2.72 -4.60 -22.07
C VAL A 151 -3.92 -5.44 -21.60
N CYS A 152 -4.30 -6.50 -22.33
CA CYS A 152 -5.32 -7.46 -21.89
C CYS A 152 -4.94 -8.07 -20.54
N SER A 153 -3.73 -8.60 -20.44
CA SER A 153 -3.21 -9.19 -19.20
C SER A 153 -3.20 -8.18 -18.04
N TRP A 154 -2.85 -6.92 -18.32
CA TRP A 154 -2.91 -5.84 -17.34
C TRP A 154 -4.34 -5.61 -16.84
N VAL A 155 -5.31 -5.48 -17.74
CA VAL A 155 -6.73 -5.26 -17.37
C VAL A 155 -7.26 -6.41 -16.51
N LEU A 156 -7.05 -7.65 -16.93
CA LEU A 156 -7.52 -8.83 -16.21
C LEU A 156 -6.93 -8.91 -14.81
N ARG A 157 -5.64 -8.58 -14.65
CA ARG A 157 -4.98 -8.55 -13.34
C ARG A 157 -5.48 -7.41 -12.48
N ARG A 158 -5.66 -6.22 -13.05
CA ARG A 158 -6.16 -5.05 -12.32
C ARG A 158 -7.60 -5.23 -11.84
N GLN A 159 -8.41 -6.02 -12.53
CA GLN A 159 -9.76 -6.38 -12.08
C GLN A 159 -9.77 -7.11 -10.73
N LEU A 160 -8.73 -7.89 -10.45
CA LEU A 160 -8.62 -8.67 -9.22
C LEU A 160 -8.06 -7.83 -8.06
N GLN A 161 -7.50 -6.65 -8.33
CA GLN A 161 -6.81 -5.84 -7.33
C GLN A 161 -7.64 -4.66 -6.86
N LYS A 162 -7.50 -4.34 -5.56
CA LYS A 162 -8.02 -3.12 -4.95
C LYS A 162 -6.86 -2.19 -4.57
N PRO A 163 -7.03 -0.86 -4.64
CA PRO A 163 -8.20 -0.16 -5.20
C PRO A 163 -8.31 -0.32 -6.73
N LYS A 164 -9.52 -0.10 -7.25
CA LYS A 164 -9.78 -0.07 -8.70
C LYS A 164 -9.04 1.13 -9.27
N LEU A 165 -8.08 0.89 -10.16
CA LEU A 165 -7.27 1.94 -10.76
C LEU A 165 -7.28 1.87 -12.27
N ARG A 166 -7.67 2.99 -12.86
CA ARG A 166 -7.58 3.21 -14.29
C ARG A 166 -6.16 3.59 -14.66
N THR A 167 -5.57 2.86 -15.60
CA THR A 167 -4.21 3.08 -16.11
C THR A 167 -4.27 3.82 -17.43
N HIS A 168 -3.52 4.91 -17.57
CA HIS A 168 -3.40 5.60 -18.85
C HIS A 168 -2.25 5.02 -19.67
N PHE A 169 -2.57 4.33 -20.75
CA PHE A 169 -1.64 3.81 -21.72
C PHE A 169 -1.39 4.82 -22.83
N VAL A 170 -0.13 5.16 -23.05
CA VAL A 170 0.32 5.91 -24.21
C VAL A 170 1.08 4.96 -25.12
N VAL A 171 0.52 4.72 -26.31
CA VAL A 171 1.10 3.83 -27.30
C VAL A 171 1.78 4.65 -28.39
N ALA A 172 3.09 4.48 -28.53
CA ALA A 172 3.88 5.14 -29.56
C ALA A 172 3.95 4.26 -30.82
N THR A 173 3.43 4.79 -31.93
CA THR A 173 3.40 4.12 -33.23
C THR A 173 3.11 5.10 -34.35
N ASP A 174 3.71 4.84 -35.51
CA ASP A 174 3.46 5.59 -36.75
C ASP A 174 2.47 4.86 -37.68
N LYS A 175 2.10 3.63 -37.32
CA LYS A 175 1.33 2.71 -38.19
C LYS A 175 -0.16 2.62 -37.85
N TYR A 176 -0.55 2.92 -36.62
CA TYR A 176 -1.89 2.68 -36.11
C TYR A 176 -2.46 3.95 -35.49
N CYS A 177 -3.73 4.21 -35.70
CA CYS A 177 -4.44 5.26 -34.99
C CYS A 177 -5.11 4.71 -33.72
N LEU A 178 -5.64 5.60 -32.88
CA LEU A 178 -6.31 5.20 -31.62
C LEU A 178 -7.49 4.26 -31.87
N LYS A 179 -8.27 4.47 -32.94
CA LYS A 179 -9.44 3.64 -33.25
C LYS A 179 -9.03 2.21 -33.61
N ASP A 180 -7.93 2.05 -34.35
CA ASP A 180 -7.40 0.73 -34.72
C ASP A 180 -7.00 -0.05 -33.47
N ILE A 181 -6.23 0.59 -32.57
CA ILE A 181 -5.78 -0.06 -31.33
C ILE A 181 -6.97 -0.40 -30.41
N GLN A 182 -7.97 0.47 -30.31
CA GLN A 182 -9.17 0.20 -29.52
C GLN A 182 -9.99 -0.97 -30.08
N PHE A 183 -10.13 -1.05 -31.40
CA PHE A 183 -10.82 -2.14 -32.07
C PHE A 183 -10.09 -3.47 -31.85
N GLU A 184 -8.78 -3.49 -32.09
CA GLU A 184 -7.96 -4.70 -31.93
C GLU A 184 -7.86 -5.15 -30.46
N LEU A 185 -7.79 -4.21 -29.51
CA LEU A 185 -7.84 -4.54 -28.08
C LEU A 185 -9.15 -5.21 -27.69
N LEU A 186 -10.27 -4.67 -28.19
CA LEU A 186 -11.58 -5.27 -27.97
C LEU A 186 -11.65 -6.67 -28.59
N ALA A 187 -11.21 -6.84 -29.83
CA ALA A 187 -11.19 -8.14 -30.49
C ALA A 187 -10.33 -9.16 -29.71
N THR A 188 -9.14 -8.75 -29.25
CA THR A 188 -8.24 -9.58 -28.44
C THR A 188 -8.89 -10.00 -27.13
N MET A 189 -9.50 -9.07 -26.39
CA MET A 189 -10.17 -9.40 -25.13
C MET A 189 -11.43 -10.26 -25.31
N MET A 190 -12.17 -10.07 -26.40
CA MET A 190 -13.34 -10.89 -26.74
C MET A 190 -12.95 -12.34 -27.04
N ALA A 191 -11.79 -12.56 -27.68
CA ALA A 191 -11.29 -13.92 -27.92
C ALA A 191 -11.00 -14.67 -26.61
N ASP A 192 -10.47 -13.96 -25.60
CA ASP A 192 -10.17 -14.54 -24.28
C ASP A 192 -11.41 -14.66 -23.36
N GLN A 193 -12.47 -13.88 -23.61
CA GLN A 193 -13.68 -13.79 -22.77
C GLN A 193 -14.96 -14.16 -23.54
N TRP A 194 -14.95 -15.33 -24.18
CA TRP A 194 -16.04 -15.86 -25.03
C TRP A 194 -17.45 -15.84 -24.41
N THR A 195 -17.59 -15.75 -23.08
CA THR A 195 -18.88 -15.74 -22.38
C THR A 195 -19.44 -14.35 -22.09
N GLN A 196 -18.67 -13.27 -22.31
CA GLN A 196 -19.12 -11.91 -22.05
C GLN A 196 -19.64 -11.20 -23.31
N SER A 197 -20.60 -10.29 -23.14
CA SER A 197 -21.06 -9.44 -24.23
C SER A 197 -20.02 -8.38 -24.60
N VAL A 198 -20.04 -7.93 -25.86
CA VAL A 198 -19.18 -6.83 -26.34
C VAL A 198 -19.30 -5.58 -25.49
N ALA A 199 -20.51 -5.26 -25.00
CA ALA A 199 -20.73 -4.12 -24.12
C ALA A 199 -20.05 -4.29 -22.74
N SER A 200 -20.03 -5.51 -22.19
CA SER A 200 -19.34 -5.82 -20.94
C SER A 200 -17.82 -5.68 -21.08
N VAL A 201 -17.25 -6.20 -22.16
CA VAL A 201 -15.81 -6.09 -22.44
C VAL A 201 -15.40 -4.64 -22.68
N LYS A 202 -16.18 -3.87 -23.45
CA LYS A 202 -15.97 -2.42 -23.63
C LYS A 202 -15.98 -1.66 -22.30
N ARG A 203 -16.95 -1.97 -21.41
CA ARG A 203 -17.03 -1.37 -20.08
C ARG A 203 -15.80 -1.72 -19.25
N THR A 204 -15.39 -2.99 -19.26
CA THR A 204 -14.17 -3.47 -18.61
C THR A 204 -12.93 -2.71 -19.09
N ILE A 205 -12.73 -2.59 -20.41
CA ILE A 205 -11.60 -1.84 -20.97
C ILE A 205 -11.63 -0.40 -20.48
N SER A 206 -12.79 0.27 -20.55
CA SER A 206 -12.94 1.66 -20.12
C SER A 206 -12.70 1.88 -18.62
N ASP A 207 -13.11 0.91 -17.80
CA ASP A 207 -13.01 0.95 -16.35
C ASP A 207 -11.57 0.86 -15.83
N TYR A 208 -10.70 0.18 -16.57
CA TYR A 208 -9.32 -0.09 -16.15
C TYR A 208 -8.26 0.56 -17.04
N THR A 209 -8.63 1.07 -18.20
CA THR A 209 -7.69 1.69 -19.15
C THR A 209 -8.20 3.00 -19.73
N GLU A 210 -7.26 3.85 -20.07
CA GLU A 210 -7.42 4.95 -21.00
C GLU A 210 -6.29 4.86 -22.02
N LEU A 211 -6.60 5.08 -23.30
CA LEU A 211 -5.64 4.92 -24.38
C LEU A 211 -5.41 6.25 -25.08
N SER A 212 -4.14 6.59 -25.27
CA SER A 212 -3.68 7.64 -26.17
C SER A 212 -2.66 7.06 -27.14
N VAL A 213 -2.66 7.57 -28.37
CA VAL A 213 -1.66 7.22 -29.38
C VAL A 213 -0.81 8.44 -29.69
N ILE A 214 0.49 8.24 -29.79
CA ILE A 214 1.42 9.26 -30.27
C ILE A 214 2.21 8.73 -31.45
N ASN A 215 2.57 9.63 -32.36
CA ASN A 215 3.53 9.32 -33.41
C ASN A 215 4.91 9.13 -32.77
N GLY A 216 5.56 8.00 -33.03
CA GLY A 216 6.85 7.61 -32.43
C GLY A 216 8.00 8.57 -32.76
N SER A 217 7.83 9.39 -33.81
CA SER A 217 8.80 10.42 -34.19
C SER A 217 8.63 11.76 -33.46
N SER A 218 7.52 11.99 -32.73
CA SER A 218 7.33 13.24 -31.98
C SER A 218 6.65 13.02 -30.62
N ALA A 219 7.46 12.95 -29.56
CA ALA A 219 6.98 13.28 -28.22
C ALA A 219 6.82 14.81 -28.14
N SER A 220 5.70 15.34 -28.66
CA SER A 220 5.45 16.77 -28.69
C SER A 220 5.30 17.36 -27.28
N PRO A 221 5.60 18.65 -27.06
CA PRO A 221 5.28 19.33 -25.80
C PRO A 221 3.80 19.20 -25.39
N GLY A 222 2.90 19.01 -26.36
CA GLY A 222 1.48 18.72 -26.12
C GLY A 222 1.23 17.36 -25.45
N LEU A 223 2.06 16.35 -25.70
CA LEU A 223 2.03 15.09 -24.95
C LEU A 223 2.34 15.35 -23.49
N VAL A 224 3.39 16.13 -23.20
CA VAL A 224 3.78 16.46 -21.82
C VAL A 224 2.65 17.20 -21.09
N VAL A 225 1.96 18.14 -21.74
CA VAL A 225 0.75 18.81 -21.21
C VAL A 225 -0.42 17.85 -21.02
N LYS A 226 -0.65 16.94 -21.96
CA LYS A 226 -1.71 15.92 -21.84
C LYS A 226 -1.42 14.95 -20.68
N LEU A 227 -0.16 14.51 -20.55
CA LEU A 227 0.32 13.75 -19.39
C LEU A 227 0.14 14.58 -18.10
N PHE A 228 0.26 15.91 -18.16
CA PHE A 228 0.02 16.80 -17.03
C PHE A 228 -1.41 16.74 -16.47
N GLY A 229 -2.43 16.57 -17.32
CA GLY A 229 -3.83 16.42 -16.89
C GLY A 229 -4.18 15.08 -16.23
N LEU A 230 -3.36 14.04 -16.42
CA LEU A 230 -3.65 12.68 -15.95
C LEU A 230 -3.43 12.46 -14.45
N ARG A 231 -2.87 13.45 -13.74
CA ARG A 231 -2.65 13.41 -12.28
C ARG A 231 -3.95 13.34 -11.47
N ASN A 232 -5.03 13.87 -12.03
CA ASN A 232 -6.24 14.16 -11.24
C ASN A 232 -6.93 12.90 -10.71
N HIS A 233 -6.87 11.77 -11.41
CA HIS A 233 -7.60 10.58 -10.99
C HIS A 233 -6.98 9.93 -9.74
N ARG A 234 -5.68 9.65 -9.74
CA ARG A 234 -5.01 9.00 -8.59
C ARG A 234 -4.96 9.90 -7.36
N GLN A 235 -4.85 11.21 -7.55
CA GLN A 235 -4.98 12.16 -6.46
C GLN A 235 -6.39 12.17 -5.87
N ALA A 236 -7.44 12.13 -6.70
CA ALA A 236 -8.82 12.03 -6.23
C ALA A 236 -9.09 10.72 -5.47
N GLU A 237 -8.42 9.62 -5.86
CA GLU A 237 -8.49 8.32 -5.17
C GLU A 237 -7.57 8.24 -3.94
N GLY A 238 -6.86 9.31 -3.56
CA GLY A 238 -5.97 9.32 -2.39
C GLY A 238 -4.75 8.41 -2.53
N LEU A 239 -4.24 8.21 -3.75
CA LEU A 239 -3.10 7.32 -4.06
C LEU A 239 -1.91 8.06 -4.66
N HIS A 240 -1.77 9.35 -4.30
CA HIS A 240 -0.62 10.15 -4.65
C HIS A 240 0.40 10.13 -3.50
N PHE A 241 1.39 9.26 -3.66
CA PHE A 241 2.43 8.98 -2.67
C PHE A 241 3.57 9.99 -2.73
N THR A 242 4.19 10.24 -1.58
CA THR A 242 5.49 10.93 -1.52
C THR A 242 6.61 10.02 -2.03
N GLY A 243 7.82 10.57 -2.24
CA GLY A 243 9.01 9.75 -2.49
C GLY A 243 9.25 8.76 -1.35
N SER A 244 9.14 9.23 -0.10
CA SER A 244 9.26 8.43 1.13
C SER A 244 8.27 7.25 1.14
N ASP A 245 6.98 7.51 0.88
CA ASP A 245 5.93 6.48 0.81
C ASP A 245 6.20 5.49 -0.31
N THR A 246 6.56 5.98 -1.49
CA THR A 246 6.84 5.15 -2.67
C THR A 246 7.97 4.18 -2.38
N LYS A 247 9.03 4.63 -1.66
CA LYS A 247 10.15 3.77 -1.27
C LYS A 247 9.70 2.62 -0.38
N ILE A 248 8.94 2.90 0.67
CA ILE A 248 8.49 1.89 1.64
C ILE A 248 7.54 0.90 0.96
N LEU A 249 6.54 1.42 0.25
CA LEU A 249 5.48 0.62 -0.36
C LEU A 249 5.99 -0.22 -1.54
N LEU A 250 6.90 0.32 -2.37
CA LEU A 250 7.47 -0.42 -3.50
C LEU A 250 8.28 -1.63 -3.01
N ARG A 251 9.09 -1.45 -1.96
CA ARG A 251 9.84 -2.56 -1.34
C ARG A 251 8.91 -3.64 -0.80
N ALA A 252 7.86 -3.22 -0.08
CA ALA A 252 6.85 -4.13 0.45
C ALA A 252 6.11 -4.88 -0.68
N ALA A 253 5.80 -4.20 -1.80
CA ALA A 253 5.14 -4.80 -2.94
C ALA A 253 6.02 -5.84 -3.66
N ILE A 254 7.33 -5.58 -3.82
CA ILE A 254 8.30 -6.53 -4.39
C ILE A 254 8.41 -7.78 -3.52
N ALA A 255 8.59 -7.61 -2.21
CA ALA A 255 8.68 -8.70 -1.26
C ALA A 255 7.37 -9.52 -1.20
N HIS A 256 6.22 -8.85 -1.20
CA HIS A 256 4.92 -9.51 -1.22
C HIS A 256 4.71 -10.31 -2.50
N TYR A 257 4.96 -9.71 -3.67
CA TYR A 257 4.77 -10.37 -4.96
C TYR A 257 5.59 -11.66 -5.07
N THR A 258 6.85 -11.62 -4.63
CA THR A 258 7.72 -12.80 -4.68
C THR A 258 7.30 -13.89 -3.69
N ALA A 259 6.82 -13.53 -2.49
CA ALA A 259 6.36 -14.51 -1.50
C ALA A 259 4.97 -15.08 -1.83
N LYS A 260 4.06 -14.26 -2.37
CA LYS A 260 2.63 -14.55 -2.53
C LYS A 260 2.09 -13.94 -3.83
N PRO A 261 2.54 -14.42 -5.02
CA PRO A 261 2.20 -13.80 -6.31
C PRO A 261 0.71 -13.91 -6.70
N MET A 262 -0.03 -14.80 -6.05
CA MET A 262 -1.46 -15.02 -6.29
C MET A 262 -2.34 -14.24 -5.30
N GLU A 263 -1.78 -13.67 -4.23
CA GLU A 263 -2.51 -12.83 -3.29
C GLU A 263 -2.47 -11.37 -3.73
N THR A 264 -3.50 -10.60 -3.37
CA THR A 264 -3.55 -9.16 -3.67
C THR A 264 -2.72 -8.39 -2.63
N PHE A 265 -1.90 -7.45 -3.11
CA PHE A 265 -1.12 -6.61 -2.21
C PHE A 265 -2.01 -5.58 -1.50
N ASN A 266 -2.10 -5.68 -0.17
CA ASN A 266 -2.84 -4.73 0.64
C ASN A 266 -1.99 -3.49 0.94
N LEU A 267 -2.15 -2.48 0.07
CA LEU A 267 -1.42 -1.21 0.15
C LEU A 267 -1.63 -0.47 1.48
N VAL A 268 -2.86 -0.48 2.01
CA VAL A 268 -3.20 0.24 3.26
C VAL A 268 -2.54 -0.43 4.46
N ALA A 269 -2.51 -1.76 4.51
CA ALA A 269 -1.81 -2.49 5.57
C ALA A 269 -0.29 -2.33 5.46
N ALA A 270 0.25 -2.35 4.23
CA ALA A 270 1.67 -2.19 3.98
C ALA A 270 2.22 -0.79 4.35
N SER A 271 1.36 0.25 4.37
CA SER A 271 1.77 1.60 4.75
C SER A 271 1.93 1.81 6.26
N ARG A 272 1.55 0.82 7.09
CA ARG A 272 1.42 0.97 8.55
C ARG A 272 2.12 -0.14 9.35
N PRO A 273 3.37 -0.52 9.03
CA PRO A 273 4.05 -1.61 9.74
C PRO A 273 4.21 -1.34 11.24
N SER A 274 4.31 -0.08 11.65
CA SER A 274 4.41 0.33 13.06
C SER A 274 3.07 0.57 13.75
N TRP A 275 1.96 0.52 13.00
CA TRP A 275 0.61 0.79 13.47
C TRP A 275 -0.38 -0.26 12.95
N PRO A 276 -0.20 -1.54 13.29
CA PRO A 276 -1.09 -2.60 12.84
C PRO A 276 -2.48 -2.49 13.48
N VAL A 277 -3.44 -3.20 12.86
CA VAL A 277 -4.75 -3.45 13.46
C VAL A 277 -4.55 -4.34 14.70
N PRO A 278 -5.24 -4.09 15.82
CA PRO A 278 -5.22 -4.99 16.97
C PRO A 278 -5.57 -6.43 16.59
N GLU A 279 -4.74 -7.39 17.02
CA GLU A 279 -4.95 -8.81 16.73
C GLU A 279 -6.29 -9.32 17.30
N GLU A 280 -6.64 -8.87 18.52
CA GLU A 280 -7.86 -9.24 19.23
C GLU A 280 -8.98 -8.19 19.10
N LEU A 281 -9.06 -7.49 17.96
CA LEU A 281 -10.05 -6.44 17.75
C LEU A 281 -11.49 -6.88 18.07
N GLY A 282 -11.88 -8.10 17.65
CA GLY A 282 -13.21 -8.63 17.93
C GLY A 282 -13.48 -8.83 19.42
N HIS A 283 -12.49 -9.29 20.18
CA HIS A 283 -12.60 -9.48 21.62
C HIS A 283 -12.83 -8.14 22.34
N HIS A 284 -12.04 -7.11 22.02
CA HIS A 284 -12.20 -5.77 22.61
C HIS A 284 -13.56 -5.13 22.29
N ILE A 285 -14.10 -5.37 21.09
CA ILE A 285 -15.45 -4.92 20.73
C ILE A 285 -16.49 -5.67 21.55
N GLY A 286 -16.33 -6.99 21.75
CA GLY A 286 -17.19 -7.79 22.61
C GLY A 286 -17.22 -7.31 24.05
N GLU A 287 -16.05 -7.06 24.65
CA GLU A 287 -15.94 -6.50 26.01
C GLU A 287 -16.61 -5.12 26.12
N PHE A 288 -16.38 -4.25 25.13
CA PHE A 288 -17.01 -2.94 25.09
C PHE A 288 -18.53 -3.04 25.03
N LEU A 289 -19.07 -3.88 24.14
CA LEU A 289 -20.51 -4.08 24.02
C LEU A 289 -21.12 -4.70 25.29
N ALA A 290 -20.42 -5.62 25.94
CA ALA A 290 -20.87 -6.23 27.20
C ALA A 290 -20.89 -5.22 28.37
N ALA A 291 -20.01 -4.22 28.36
CA ALA A 291 -19.96 -3.16 29.35
C ALA A 291 -20.98 -2.03 29.11
N CYS A 292 -21.62 -2.00 27.93
CA CYS A 292 -22.61 -1.00 27.60
C CYS A 292 -23.96 -1.30 28.29
N PRO A 293 -24.71 -0.27 28.76
CA PRO A 293 -26.02 -0.51 29.33
C PRO A 293 -26.99 -1.04 28.26
N PRO A 294 -28.00 -1.84 28.65
CA PRO A 294 -28.98 -2.45 27.74
C PRO A 294 -29.96 -1.46 27.10
N GLU A 295 -29.88 -0.18 27.46
CA GLU A 295 -30.69 0.90 26.88
C GLU A 295 -30.35 1.15 25.41
N PRO A 296 -31.25 1.75 24.61
CA PRO A 296 -31.08 1.94 23.17
C PRO A 296 -30.09 3.08 22.87
N VAL A 297 -28.83 2.93 23.27
CA VAL A 297 -27.77 3.87 22.95
C VAL A 297 -27.03 3.38 21.72
N ASP A 298 -26.80 4.28 20.76
CA ASP A 298 -26.01 3.95 19.58
C ASP A 298 -24.51 3.85 19.95
N HIS A 299 -24.00 2.63 20.04
CA HIS A 299 -22.61 2.32 20.37
C HIS A 299 -21.66 2.36 19.17
N TYR A 300 -22.18 2.28 17.94
CA TYR A 300 -21.36 2.15 16.72
C TYR A 300 -20.46 3.37 16.46
N PRO A 301 -20.88 4.63 16.72
CA PRO A 301 -20.01 5.80 16.57
C PRO A 301 -18.77 5.77 17.47
N ILE A 302 -18.86 5.16 18.66
CA ILE A 302 -17.72 5.05 19.57
C ILE A 302 -16.69 4.06 19.01
N ILE A 303 -17.14 2.87 18.61
CA ILE A 303 -16.30 1.86 17.94
C ILE A 303 -15.66 2.47 16.71
N ALA A 304 -16.46 3.10 15.83
CA ALA A 304 -15.99 3.74 14.62
C ALA A 304 -14.95 4.83 14.89
N SER A 305 -15.14 5.68 15.90
CA SER A 305 -14.17 6.72 16.25
C SER A 305 -12.84 6.16 16.75
N ALA A 306 -12.85 5.05 17.50
CA ALA A 306 -11.63 4.36 17.91
C ALA A 306 -10.87 3.78 16.70
N LEU A 307 -11.61 3.19 15.75
CA LEU A 307 -11.04 2.69 14.50
C LEU A 307 -10.48 3.82 13.64
N VAL A 308 -11.13 4.99 13.58
CA VAL A 308 -10.61 6.18 12.87
C VAL A 308 -9.30 6.66 13.50
N MET A 309 -9.21 6.66 14.83
CA MET A 309 -7.99 7.03 15.55
C MET A 309 -6.81 6.10 15.21
N ASN A 310 -7.04 4.78 15.12
CA ASN A 310 -6.03 3.83 14.65
C ASN A 310 -5.74 4.00 13.14
N ALA A 311 -6.76 4.30 12.33
CA ALA A 311 -6.63 4.40 10.89
C ALA A 311 -5.85 5.64 10.43
N PHE A 312 -6.03 6.79 11.06
CA PHE A 312 -5.50 8.07 10.56
C PHE A 312 -4.46 8.68 11.51
N HIS A 313 -3.49 7.87 11.94
CA HIS A 313 -2.41 8.36 12.79
C HIS A 313 -1.55 9.43 12.08
N PRO A 314 -1.15 10.51 12.78
CA PRO A 314 -0.24 11.51 12.21
C PRO A 314 1.02 10.89 11.59
N GLY A 315 1.41 11.36 10.41
CA GLY A 315 2.58 10.88 9.67
C GLY A 315 2.35 9.62 8.82
N LEU A 316 1.17 9.00 8.86
CA LEU A 316 0.80 7.95 7.91
C LEU A 316 0.14 8.54 6.67
N HIS A 317 0.32 7.88 5.52
CA HIS A 317 -0.42 8.22 4.30
C HIS A 317 -1.93 8.07 4.52
N SER A 318 -2.68 9.11 4.19
CA SER A 318 -4.14 9.14 4.34
C SER A 318 -4.81 8.55 3.11
N PHE A 319 -5.32 7.33 3.24
CA PHE A 319 -6.11 6.65 2.22
C PHE A 319 -7.60 7.02 2.33
N PRO A 320 -8.41 6.83 1.26
CA PRO A 320 -9.85 7.01 1.35
C PRO A 320 -10.48 6.19 2.49
N PRO A 321 -11.44 6.74 3.27
CA PRO A 321 -12.03 6.03 4.40
C PRO A 321 -12.62 4.66 4.06
N ASN A 322 -13.35 4.57 2.94
CA ASN A 322 -13.94 3.30 2.50
C ASN A 322 -12.87 2.23 2.23
N LEU A 323 -11.83 2.60 1.48
CA LEU A 323 -10.71 1.70 1.18
C LEU A 323 -9.99 1.28 2.46
N THR A 324 -9.78 2.22 3.37
CA THR A 324 -9.10 1.98 4.65
C THR A 324 -9.88 1.00 5.52
N PHE A 325 -11.19 1.23 5.67
CA PHE A 325 -12.05 0.36 6.46
C PHE A 325 -12.13 -1.05 5.87
N GLU A 326 -12.30 -1.14 4.54
CA GLU A 326 -12.33 -2.42 3.84
C GLU A 326 -11.03 -3.19 4.00
N SER A 327 -9.90 -2.50 3.88
CA SER A 327 -8.57 -3.13 3.91
C SER A 327 -8.14 -3.58 5.31
N LEU A 328 -8.66 -2.96 6.37
CA LEU A 328 -8.16 -3.15 7.74
C LEU A 328 -9.15 -3.86 8.67
N TYR A 329 -10.44 -3.55 8.60
CA TYR A 329 -11.38 -3.88 9.67
C TYR A 329 -12.49 -4.84 9.25
N VAL A 330 -12.90 -4.85 7.98
CA VAL A 330 -14.04 -5.66 7.51
C VAL A 330 -13.90 -7.13 7.87
N LYS A 331 -12.73 -7.73 7.66
CA LYS A 331 -12.51 -9.16 7.95
C LYS A 331 -12.74 -9.49 9.44
N ASN A 332 -12.15 -8.69 10.33
CA ASN A 332 -12.23 -8.93 11.77
C ASN A 332 -13.63 -8.64 12.32
N LEU A 333 -14.28 -7.56 11.83
CA LEU A 333 -15.64 -7.20 12.23
C LEU A 333 -16.67 -8.20 11.74
N ALA A 334 -16.57 -8.67 10.50
CA ALA A 334 -17.47 -9.68 9.96
C ALA A 334 -17.36 -11.01 10.70
N ALA A 335 -16.13 -11.43 11.06
CA ALA A 335 -15.90 -12.62 11.86
C ALA A 335 -16.53 -12.50 13.26
N PHE A 336 -16.33 -11.36 13.93
CA PHE A 336 -16.96 -11.08 15.22
C PHE A 336 -18.49 -11.03 15.13
N GLU A 337 -19.04 -10.34 14.13
CA GLU A 337 -20.48 -10.24 13.89
C GLU A 337 -21.12 -11.62 13.72
N GLN A 338 -20.46 -12.52 12.98
CA GLN A 338 -20.91 -13.90 12.81
C GLN A 338 -20.88 -14.68 14.13
N GLN A 339 -19.82 -14.52 14.92
CA GLN A 339 -19.64 -15.22 16.20
C GLN A 339 -20.60 -14.74 17.29
N ALA A 340 -20.80 -13.43 17.40
CA ALA A 340 -21.60 -12.80 18.45
C ALA A 340 -23.10 -12.69 18.08
N GLY A 341 -23.48 -12.97 16.84
CA GLY A 341 -24.87 -12.84 16.37
C GLY A 341 -25.35 -11.39 16.21
N CYS A 342 -24.44 -10.41 16.20
CA CYS A 342 -24.75 -8.98 16.13
C CYS A 342 -24.97 -8.50 14.68
N LYS A 343 -26.07 -8.94 14.05
CA LYS A 343 -26.36 -8.62 12.63
C LYS A 343 -26.34 -7.12 12.32
N GLY A 344 -25.66 -6.74 11.25
CA GLY A 344 -25.53 -5.38 10.74
C GLY A 344 -24.45 -4.53 11.44
N LEU A 345 -23.70 -5.10 12.39
CA LEU A 345 -22.65 -4.37 13.10
C LEU A 345 -21.59 -3.82 12.14
N THR A 346 -21.07 -4.66 11.24
CA THR A 346 -19.99 -4.25 10.34
C THR A 346 -20.38 -3.07 9.46
N ASP A 347 -21.59 -3.08 8.90
CA ASP A 347 -22.07 -2.02 8.01
C ASP A 347 -22.39 -0.72 8.76
N ARG A 348 -22.96 -0.82 9.97
CA ARG A 348 -23.21 0.37 10.82
C ARG A 348 -21.91 1.02 11.27
N VAL A 349 -20.94 0.22 11.71
CA VAL A 349 -19.61 0.72 12.07
C VAL A 349 -18.90 1.29 10.83
N ARG A 350 -19.05 0.69 9.65
CA ARG A 350 -18.51 1.25 8.39
C ARG A 350 -19.09 2.63 8.09
N SER A 351 -20.42 2.78 8.14
CA SER A 351 -21.09 4.06 7.88
C SER A 351 -20.58 5.14 8.83
N ALA A 352 -20.60 4.85 10.14
CA ALA A 352 -20.10 5.76 11.15
C ALA A 352 -18.60 6.07 10.98
N PHE A 353 -17.77 5.08 10.61
CA PHE A 353 -16.34 5.27 10.37
C PHE A 353 -16.10 6.24 9.23
N VAL A 354 -16.80 6.05 8.10
CA VAL A 354 -16.65 6.91 6.92
C VAL A 354 -17.08 8.33 7.23
N ASP A 355 -18.21 8.49 7.94
CA ASP A 355 -18.71 9.81 8.31
C ASP A 355 -17.77 10.51 9.29
N ILE A 356 -17.31 9.82 10.34
CA ILE A 356 -16.34 10.37 11.29
C ILE A 356 -15.03 10.75 10.57
N ALA A 357 -14.50 9.86 9.72
CA ALA A 357 -13.26 10.09 9.01
C ALA A 357 -13.32 11.33 8.10
N LYS A 358 -14.46 11.64 7.46
CA LYS A 358 -14.62 12.88 6.67
C LYS A 358 -14.35 14.14 7.48
N TYR A 359 -14.68 14.14 8.77
CA TYR A 359 -14.46 15.26 9.68
C TYR A 359 -13.15 15.15 10.48
N THR A 360 -12.39 14.07 10.31
CA THR A 360 -11.10 13.84 10.98
C THR A 360 -9.92 13.98 10.00
N ILE A 361 -10.14 13.74 8.71
CA ILE A 361 -9.14 13.92 7.65
C ILE A 361 -9.24 15.37 7.15
N GLY A 362 -8.26 16.21 7.49
CA GLY A 362 -8.21 17.61 7.05
C GLY A 362 -8.25 18.71 8.13
N PRO A 363 -8.88 18.55 9.30
CA PRO A 363 -8.74 19.49 10.39
C PRO A 363 -7.39 19.36 11.11
N ALA A 364 -6.90 20.45 11.69
CA ALA A 364 -5.71 20.48 12.55
C ALA A 364 -5.87 19.75 13.91
N VAL A 365 -7.02 19.10 14.13
CA VAL A 365 -7.36 18.45 15.39
C VAL A 365 -7.03 16.96 15.29
N GLU A 366 -6.13 16.51 16.15
CA GLU A 366 -5.65 15.13 16.20
C GLU A 366 -6.83 14.14 16.41
N PRO A 367 -6.91 13.03 15.65
CA PRO A 367 -7.98 12.03 15.77
C PRO A 367 -8.22 11.56 17.21
N ARG A 368 -7.14 11.48 18.01
CA ARG A 368 -7.18 11.14 19.42
C ARG A 368 -8.02 12.11 20.24
N VAL A 369 -7.86 13.41 20.03
CA VAL A 369 -8.62 14.45 20.74
C VAL A 369 -10.11 14.33 20.40
N GLN A 370 -10.43 14.10 19.12
CA GLN A 370 -11.81 13.92 18.69
C GLN A 370 -12.46 12.65 19.27
N HIS A 371 -11.71 11.55 19.37
CA HIS A 371 -12.20 10.32 20.00
C HIS A 371 -12.46 10.51 21.49
N LEU A 372 -11.54 11.16 22.22
CA LEU A 372 -11.71 11.47 23.65
C LEU A 372 -12.93 12.36 23.90
N ALA A 373 -13.15 13.40 23.07
CA ALA A 373 -14.32 14.26 23.19
C ALA A 373 -15.63 13.48 22.97
N ARG A 374 -15.65 12.54 22.01
CA ARG A 374 -16.82 11.66 21.78
C ARG A 374 -17.08 10.74 22.98
N LEU A 375 -16.04 10.14 23.55
CA LEU A 375 -16.16 9.32 24.76
C LEU A 375 -16.69 10.13 25.95
N GLN A 376 -16.18 11.35 26.16
CA GLN A 376 -16.63 12.24 27.24
C GLN A 376 -18.09 12.71 27.07
N GLY A 377 -18.51 12.94 25.83
CA GLY A 377 -19.89 13.32 25.51
C GLY A 377 -20.88 12.13 25.55
N TRP A 378 -20.38 10.90 25.65
CA TRP A 378 -21.21 9.70 25.64
C TRP A 378 -21.76 9.40 27.04
N ARG A 379 -23.03 9.79 27.25
CA ARG A 379 -23.76 9.76 28.53
C ARG A 379 -23.71 8.45 29.32
N PRO A 380 -23.62 7.25 28.71
CA PRO A 380 -23.52 5.98 29.45
C PRO A 380 -22.26 5.75 30.28
N ILE A 381 -21.19 6.51 30.06
CA ILE A 381 -19.89 6.33 30.75
C ILE A 381 -19.78 7.28 31.97
N SER A 382 -20.89 7.68 32.60
CA SER A 382 -20.87 8.63 33.73
C SER A 382 -20.15 8.12 35.00
N SER A 383 -19.83 6.83 35.09
CA SER A 383 -19.14 6.22 36.25
C SER A 383 -17.76 5.60 35.96
N VAL A 384 -17.26 5.65 34.72
CA VAL A 384 -15.91 5.13 34.43
C VAL A 384 -14.90 6.25 34.64
N LYS A 385 -13.91 6.05 35.51
CA LYS A 385 -12.70 6.88 35.54
C LYS A 385 -12.03 6.82 34.16
N LEU A 386 -12.34 7.78 33.29
CA LEU A 386 -11.66 8.01 32.01
C LEU A 386 -10.19 8.32 32.30
N ARG A 387 -9.36 7.28 32.38
CA ARG A 387 -7.92 7.40 32.17
C ARG A 387 -7.65 7.37 30.66
N ALA A 388 -6.52 7.93 30.25
CA ALA A 388 -6.26 8.47 28.91
C ALA A 388 -6.16 7.46 27.72
N THR A 389 -6.97 6.39 27.70
CA THR A 389 -6.74 5.18 26.89
C THR A 389 -8.03 4.45 26.46
N CYS A 390 -8.00 3.81 25.28
CA CYS A 390 -9.10 3.03 24.66
C CYS A 390 -8.63 1.63 24.24
N SER A 391 -9.31 0.56 24.67
CA SER A 391 -8.96 -0.85 24.40
C SER A 391 -8.96 -1.23 22.92
N ILE A 392 -9.72 -0.51 22.09
CA ILE A 392 -9.86 -0.78 20.65
C ILE A 392 -8.61 -0.31 19.84
N SER A 393 -7.64 0.39 20.45
CA SER A 393 -6.62 1.19 19.73
C SER A 393 -5.12 0.83 19.90
N THR A 394 -4.81 -0.39 20.35
CA THR A 394 -3.48 -1.06 20.19
C THR A 394 -2.25 -0.64 21.02
N LYS A 395 -2.38 0.03 22.16
CA LYS A 395 -1.37 -0.12 23.23
C LYS A 395 -2.09 -0.45 24.54
N SER A 396 -1.81 -1.66 25.05
CA SER A 396 -2.39 -2.34 26.22
C SER A 396 -2.91 -1.35 27.25
N TYR A 397 -4.19 -1.40 27.68
CA TYR A 397 -4.68 -1.12 29.06
C TYR A 397 -6.20 -1.39 29.16
N TYR A 398 -6.60 -2.00 30.28
CA TYR A 398 -7.92 -2.57 30.62
C TYR A 398 -9.05 -1.54 30.75
N VAL A 399 -10.28 -1.95 30.43
CA VAL A 399 -11.52 -1.32 30.91
C VAL A 399 -12.05 -2.16 32.07
N CYS A 400 -11.94 -1.67 33.31
CA CYS A 400 -12.74 -2.20 34.42
C CYS A 400 -13.99 -1.33 34.55
N ALA A 401 -15.15 -1.89 34.23
CA ALA A 401 -16.39 -1.43 34.83
C ALA A 401 -16.44 -2.02 36.25
N GLU A 402 -16.45 -1.20 37.30
CA GLU A 402 -16.91 -1.68 38.60
C GLU A 402 -18.41 -1.97 38.46
N PRO A 403 -18.89 -3.15 38.89
CA PRO A 403 -20.32 -3.41 38.95
C PRO A 403 -20.95 -2.41 39.92
N ALA A 404 -22.05 -1.81 39.49
CA ALA A 404 -22.84 -0.88 40.28
C ALA A 404 -23.57 -1.60 41.43
N TYR A 405 -22.85 -2.16 42.40
CA TYR A 405 -23.40 -2.58 43.68
C TYR A 405 -22.36 -2.37 44.78
N GLY A 406 -22.69 -1.47 45.70
CA GLY A 406 -21.85 -1.12 46.84
C GLY A 406 -21.52 -2.35 47.69
N TRP A 407 -20.24 -2.69 47.73
CA TRP A 407 -19.65 -3.50 48.78
C TRP A 407 -18.46 -2.72 49.34
N THR A 408 -18.64 -2.19 50.54
CA THR A 408 -17.56 -1.67 51.37
C THR A 408 -16.63 -2.81 51.75
N PRO A 409 -15.31 -2.74 51.46
CA PRO A 409 -14.37 -3.66 52.08
C PRO A 409 -14.13 -3.20 53.52
N GLN A 410 -14.53 -4.02 54.49
CA GLN A 410 -13.97 -3.94 55.84
C GLN A 410 -12.46 -4.26 55.74
N ILE A 411 -11.64 -3.22 55.88
CA ILE A 411 -10.19 -3.37 56.01
C ILE A 411 -9.92 -3.86 57.43
N GLY A 412 -9.60 -5.14 57.54
CA GLY A 412 -9.02 -5.74 58.75
C GLY A 412 -7.67 -5.10 59.08
N ALA A 413 -7.49 -4.83 60.36
CA ALA A 413 -6.35 -4.16 60.96
C ALA A 413 -5.00 -4.79 60.61
N GLY A 414 -3.99 -3.93 60.42
CA GLY A 414 -2.60 -4.33 60.23
C GLY A 414 -1.67 -3.16 59.91
N LEU A 415 -1.66 -2.13 60.77
CA LEU A 415 -0.53 -1.19 60.86
C LEU A 415 0.61 -1.89 61.63
N PRO A 416 1.88 -1.52 61.37
CA PRO A 416 2.41 -0.44 62.17
C PRO A 416 2.89 0.75 61.35
N SER A 417 2.58 1.89 61.96
CA SER A 417 2.96 3.26 61.67
C SER A 417 4.46 3.49 61.53
N THR A 418 4.85 4.32 60.56
CA THR A 418 5.91 5.31 60.74
C THR A 418 5.66 6.53 59.84
N THR A 419 5.19 7.60 60.50
CA THR A 419 5.61 9.01 60.40
C THR A 419 5.80 9.69 59.03
N ALA A 420 5.00 10.75 58.87
CA ALA A 420 5.03 11.79 57.86
C ALA A 420 6.34 12.60 57.83
N VAL A 421 6.71 13.07 56.64
CA VAL A 421 7.27 14.42 56.44
C VAL A 421 6.67 15.00 55.16
N GLN A 422 5.92 16.09 55.32
CA GLN A 422 5.52 17.01 54.26
C GLN A 422 6.72 17.89 53.89
N HIS A 423 6.97 18.07 52.60
CA HIS A 423 7.43 19.36 52.07
C HIS A 423 6.89 19.53 50.65
N GLY A 424 6.16 20.63 50.45
CA GLY A 424 5.64 21.07 49.16
C GLY A 424 6.71 21.71 48.30
N GLY A 425 6.44 21.77 46.99
CA GLY A 425 7.28 22.46 46.02
C GLY A 425 6.95 22.09 44.58
N GLU A 426 6.11 22.93 43.97
CA GLU A 426 6.15 23.38 42.56
C GLU A 426 6.17 22.37 41.39
N ALA A 427 5.13 22.53 40.57
CA ALA A 427 5.09 22.10 39.19
C ALA A 427 6.06 22.93 38.33
N THR A 428 6.86 22.29 37.48
CA THR A 428 6.97 22.51 36.02
C THR A 428 8.27 21.92 35.44
N THR A 429 8.16 21.35 34.24
CA THR A 429 9.23 21.13 33.24
C THR A 429 10.44 20.25 33.59
N ALA A 430 10.52 19.06 32.97
CA ALA A 430 11.61 18.70 32.03
C ALA A 430 11.51 17.23 31.59
N TRP A 431 10.73 17.00 30.53
CA TRP A 431 10.93 15.87 29.63
C TRP A 431 12.23 16.10 28.85
N SER A 432 13.34 15.51 29.31
CA SER A 432 14.51 15.21 28.46
C SER A 432 15.53 14.44 29.31
N LYS A 433 15.63 13.13 29.06
CA LYS A 433 16.74 12.20 29.36
C LYS A 433 16.20 10.80 29.66
N PHE A 434 15.71 10.10 28.63
CA PHE A 434 15.63 8.63 28.65
C PHE A 434 15.79 8.08 27.24
N PHE A 435 16.96 8.36 26.64
CA PHE A 435 17.51 7.59 25.52
C PHE A 435 19.02 7.54 25.68
N ALA A 436 19.51 6.51 26.36
CA ALA A 436 20.84 5.91 26.19
C ALA A 436 21.07 4.90 27.34
N GLY A 437 20.96 3.61 27.04
CA GLY A 437 21.23 2.57 28.04
C GLY A 437 21.15 1.18 27.46
N ARG A 438 22.25 0.77 26.81
CA ARG A 438 22.52 -0.57 26.24
C ARG A 438 22.02 -1.69 27.16
N LEU A 439 21.09 -2.52 26.70
CA LEU A 439 20.86 -3.84 27.29
C LEU A 439 21.95 -4.81 26.80
N ARG A 440 22.94 -5.07 27.67
CA ARG A 440 23.72 -6.31 27.65
C ARG A 440 22.85 -7.40 28.25
N VAL A 441 22.46 -8.38 27.44
CA VAL A 441 21.85 -9.63 27.89
C VAL A 441 22.93 -10.46 28.58
N ARG A 442 22.83 -10.64 29.90
CA ARG A 442 23.53 -11.69 30.63
C ARG A 442 22.51 -12.79 30.91
N LEU A 443 22.69 -13.93 30.26
CA LEU A 443 22.04 -15.19 30.59
C LEU A 443 22.59 -15.67 31.93
N SER A 444 21.72 -15.86 32.93
CA SER A 444 21.99 -16.71 34.08
C SER A 444 20.97 -17.84 34.07
N ARG A 445 21.47 -19.04 33.77
CA ARG A 445 20.83 -20.33 34.03
C ARG A 445 20.76 -20.52 35.54
N GLU A 446 19.60 -20.88 36.06
CA GLU A 446 19.51 -21.68 37.28
C GLU A 446 19.73 -23.15 36.90
N LEU A 447 20.90 -23.65 37.28
CA LEU A 447 21.03 -24.62 38.38
C LEU A 447 22.09 -24.08 39.35
#